data_AF-A0A4R3JNU1-F1
#
_entry.id   AF-A0A4R3JNU1-F1
#
_cell.length_a   1.000
_cell.length_b   1.000
_cell.length_c   1.000
_cell.angle_alpha   90.00
_cell.angle_beta   90.00
_cell.angle_gamma   90.00
#
_symmetry.space_group_name_H-M   'P 1'
#
loop_
_entity.id
_entity.type
_entity.pdbx_description
1 polymer ?
#
loop_
_entity_poly.entity_id
_entity_poly.type
_entity_poly.pdbx_seq_one_letter_code
_entity_poly.pdbx_strand_id
1 'polypeptide(L)'
;MKGKTKREKMTGKLKKKIGIGLLVVLGIMLLAACGKEKKSVSGDGIYYMNSEETTIEKEPYQIKEKDAEKAARAMLKALSKAPEDVEMKPVISKRVKVLGFEVQEGKITVNFGGGYYEMGAVREVLCRAAIVQSLVQIDGIESVAFEVEGNPLTDKEGQVVGSMRAEDFIKNTGSALHSYEKTDLTLYFGNEEGTALVPEVLEEVRYNTNLSTEKLAMERLLKGPASGKLQPVLDSKVRLIGTSVKDGICYVNFDDTFLQQESRMDPALQIEALVRSLMENGKEIRAVQILVNGKSDQSYKGISLEQPFDGEAIRKKEEQK
;
A
#
# COMPACT_ATOMS: atom_id res chain seq x y z
N MET A 1 43.02 -33.78 -56.05
CA MET A 1 42.88 -32.60 -55.17
C MET A 1 42.17 -31.47 -55.92
N LYS A 2 40.85 -31.31 -55.79
CA LYS A 2 40.10 -30.21 -56.42
C LYS A 2 40.23 -28.95 -55.54
N GLY A 3 40.96 -27.96 -56.03
CA GLY A 3 41.17 -26.69 -55.34
C GLY A 3 39.94 -25.78 -55.42
N LYS A 4 39.42 -25.36 -54.26
CA LYS A 4 38.35 -24.34 -54.18
C LYS A 4 38.81 -23.02 -54.80
N THR A 5 38.02 -22.50 -55.73
CA THR A 5 38.27 -21.30 -56.54
C THR A 5 38.33 -20.03 -55.67
N LYS A 6 39.13 -19.04 -56.08
CA LYS A 6 39.47 -17.82 -55.32
C LYS A 6 38.23 -17.04 -54.80
N ARG A 7 37.08 -17.12 -55.48
CA ARG A 7 35.79 -16.52 -55.06
C ARG A 7 35.16 -17.21 -53.83
N GLU A 8 35.19 -18.54 -53.73
CA GLU A 8 34.66 -19.28 -52.57
C GLU A 8 35.50 -19.06 -51.30
N LYS A 9 36.82 -18.91 -51.45
CA LYS A 9 37.70 -18.58 -50.32
C LYS A 9 37.46 -17.16 -49.80
N MET A 10 37.02 -16.23 -50.66
CA MET A 10 36.75 -14.84 -50.29
C MET A 10 35.43 -14.68 -49.53
N THR A 11 34.37 -15.37 -49.98
CA THR A 11 33.05 -15.33 -49.32
C THR A 11 33.04 -16.05 -47.97
N GLY A 12 33.79 -17.14 -47.82
CA GLY A 12 33.97 -17.82 -46.53
C GLY A 12 34.76 -17.00 -45.50
N LYS A 13 35.82 -16.29 -45.94
CA LYS A 13 36.58 -15.39 -45.05
C LYS A 13 35.78 -14.17 -44.63
N LEU A 14 34.91 -13.65 -45.50
CA LEU A 14 34.05 -12.50 -45.18
C LEU A 14 32.92 -12.89 -44.20
N LYS A 15 32.25 -14.04 -44.40
CA LYS A 15 31.26 -14.57 -43.46
C LYS A 15 31.86 -14.93 -42.09
N LYS A 16 33.10 -15.43 -42.04
CA LYS A 16 33.80 -15.73 -40.77
C LYS A 16 34.22 -14.45 -40.03
N LYS A 17 34.62 -13.40 -40.75
CA LYS A 17 34.93 -12.08 -40.15
C LYS A 17 33.67 -11.35 -39.67
N ILE A 18 32.55 -11.44 -40.38
CA ILE A 18 31.27 -10.88 -39.96
C ILE A 18 30.69 -11.64 -38.75
N GLY A 19 30.80 -12.97 -38.73
CA GLY A 19 30.37 -13.79 -37.59
C GLY A 19 31.20 -13.57 -36.32
N ILE A 20 32.52 -13.38 -36.45
CA ILE A 20 33.40 -13.05 -35.32
C ILE A 20 33.17 -11.61 -34.83
N GLY A 21 32.93 -10.66 -35.75
CA GLY A 21 32.57 -9.29 -35.40
C GLY A 21 31.23 -9.20 -34.64
N LEU A 22 30.21 -9.97 -35.06
CA LEU A 22 28.91 -10.01 -34.39
C LEU A 22 28.99 -10.65 -32.98
N LEU A 23 29.80 -11.69 -32.81
CA LEU A 23 30.03 -12.35 -31.51
C LEU A 23 30.80 -11.47 -30.51
N VAL A 24 31.74 -10.65 -30.99
CA VAL A 24 32.49 -9.71 -30.14
C VAL A 24 31.63 -8.52 -29.72
N VAL A 25 30.75 -8.02 -30.60
CA VAL A 25 29.81 -6.92 -30.25
C VAL A 25 28.72 -7.40 -29.29
N LEU A 26 28.25 -8.66 -29.43
CA LEU A 26 27.28 -9.25 -28.50
C LEU A 26 27.90 -9.58 -27.13
N GLY A 27 29.19 -9.92 -27.08
CA GLY A 27 29.94 -10.14 -25.83
C GLY A 27 30.23 -8.84 -25.04
N ILE A 28 30.35 -7.70 -25.71
CA ILE A 28 30.59 -6.40 -25.06
C ILE A 28 29.29 -5.82 -24.47
N MET A 29 28.12 -6.12 -25.04
CA MET A 29 26.83 -5.69 -24.48
C MET A 29 26.41 -6.44 -23.20
N LEU A 30 27.01 -7.60 -22.90
CA LEU A 30 26.71 -8.39 -21.70
C LEU A 30 27.52 -7.97 -20.45
N LEU A 31 28.45 -7.02 -20.57
CA LEU A 31 29.26 -6.52 -19.44
C LEU A 31 28.83 -5.14 -18.92
N ALA A 32 27.75 -4.57 -19.46
CA ALA A 32 27.14 -3.34 -18.95
C ALA A 32 25.91 -3.58 -18.05
N ALA A 33 25.65 -4.82 -17.64
CA ALA A 33 24.78 -5.13 -16.51
C ALA A 33 25.61 -5.11 -15.21
N CYS A 34 26.32 -4.01 -14.97
CA CYS A 34 26.72 -3.64 -13.62
C CYS A 34 25.44 -3.24 -12.89
N GLY A 35 24.78 -4.23 -12.29
CA GLY A 35 23.89 -3.98 -11.17
C GLY A 35 24.74 -3.22 -10.16
N LYS A 36 24.44 -1.92 -9.99
CA LYS A 36 24.96 -1.17 -8.84
C LYS A 36 24.47 -1.93 -7.62
N GLU A 37 25.35 -2.70 -6.99
CA GLU A 37 25.16 -3.07 -5.59
C GLU A 37 24.89 -1.76 -4.86
N LYS A 38 23.67 -1.61 -4.32
CA LYS A 38 23.33 -0.52 -3.40
C LYS A 38 24.27 -0.69 -2.22
N LYS A 39 25.43 -0.02 -2.28
CA LYS A 39 26.30 0.17 -1.13
C LYS A 39 25.42 0.79 -0.06
N SER A 40 25.16 0.05 1.00
CA SER A 40 24.55 0.58 2.21
C SER A 40 25.54 1.58 2.79
N VAL A 41 25.35 2.85 2.46
CA VAL A 41 26.01 3.94 3.16
C VAL A 41 25.21 4.11 4.44
N SER A 42 25.83 3.79 5.56
CA SER A 42 25.38 4.22 6.89
C SER A 42 25.30 5.74 6.89
N GLY A 43 24.09 6.30 6.77
CA GLY A 43 23.79 7.73 6.75
C GLY A 43 22.33 8.02 6.42
N ASP A 44 21.97 9.28 6.59
CA ASP A 44 20.65 9.91 6.49
C ASP A 44 19.89 9.57 5.20
N GLY A 45 18.57 9.76 5.19
CA GLY A 45 17.75 9.56 3.99
C GLY A 45 16.81 10.72 3.70
N ILE A 46 16.23 10.71 2.51
CA ILE A 46 15.25 11.69 2.08
C ILE A 46 13.95 10.94 1.81
N TYR A 47 12.82 11.53 2.20
CA TYR A 47 11.53 10.88 2.05
C TYR A 47 10.78 11.46 0.86
N TYR A 48 10.39 10.60 -0.09
CA TYR A 48 9.55 10.95 -1.24
C TYR A 48 8.18 10.28 -1.13
N MET A 49 7.19 10.72 -1.90
CA MET A 49 5.90 10.02 -1.98
C MET A 49 5.95 8.94 -3.05
N ASN A 50 5.25 7.83 -2.86
CA ASN A 50 5.03 6.88 -3.94
C ASN A 50 4.11 7.46 -5.03
N SER A 51 4.08 6.78 -6.17
CA SER A 51 3.34 7.19 -7.36
C SER A 51 1.83 7.27 -7.12
N GLU A 52 1.29 6.50 -6.19
CA GLU A 52 -0.12 6.49 -5.82
C GLU A 52 -0.51 7.58 -4.82
N GLU A 53 0.46 8.32 -4.26
CA GLU A 53 0.27 9.31 -3.18
C GLU A 53 -0.43 8.71 -1.95
N THR A 54 -0.09 7.46 -1.62
CA THR A 54 -0.64 6.71 -0.48
C THR A 54 0.39 6.55 0.65
N THR A 55 1.68 6.73 0.35
CA THR A 55 2.76 6.56 1.32
C THR A 55 3.96 7.47 1.03
N ILE A 56 4.88 7.58 1.99
CA ILE A 56 6.25 8.11 1.80
C ILE A 56 7.29 6.99 1.95
N GLU A 57 8.36 7.07 1.18
CA GLU A 57 9.44 6.06 1.17
C GLU A 57 10.79 6.75 1.29
N LYS A 58 11.68 6.12 2.08
CA LYS A 58 13.02 6.63 2.36
C LYS A 58 13.97 6.21 1.24
N GLU A 59 14.55 7.20 0.56
CA GLU A 59 15.65 7.01 -0.36
C GLU A 59 16.99 7.37 0.31
N PRO A 60 18.10 6.70 -0.05
CA PRO A 60 19.42 7.07 0.43
C PRO A 60 19.77 8.53 0.06
N TYR A 61 20.13 9.34 1.05
CA TYR A 61 20.50 10.73 0.81
C TYR A 61 21.58 11.20 1.78
N GLN A 62 22.74 11.54 1.27
CA GLN A 62 23.84 12.01 2.10
C GLN A 62 23.75 13.53 2.31
N ILE A 63 23.60 13.95 3.58
CA ILE A 63 23.77 15.36 3.98
C ILE A 63 25.27 15.68 3.91
N LYS A 64 25.63 16.71 3.14
CA LYS A 64 27.05 17.08 2.91
C LYS A 64 27.44 18.33 3.68
N GLU A 65 26.47 19.16 3.98
CA GLU A 65 26.61 20.45 4.62
C GLU A 65 26.66 20.27 6.14
N LYS A 66 27.65 20.89 6.80
CA LYS A 66 27.75 20.92 8.27
C LYS A 66 26.87 22.00 8.91
N ASP A 67 26.46 22.98 8.09
CA ASP A 67 25.64 24.11 8.52
C ASP A 67 24.17 23.78 8.28
N ALA A 68 23.35 23.93 9.32
CA ALA A 68 21.95 23.48 9.32
C ALA A 68 21.12 24.20 8.23
N GLU A 69 21.31 25.51 8.03
CA GLU A 69 20.58 26.25 7.01
C GLU A 69 20.96 25.80 5.59
N LYS A 70 22.26 25.60 5.33
CA LYS A 70 22.72 25.09 4.03
C LYS A 70 22.24 23.67 3.76
N ALA A 71 22.27 22.80 4.78
CA ALA A 71 21.74 21.44 4.71
C ALA A 71 20.23 21.45 4.42
N ALA A 72 19.45 22.26 5.14
CA ALA A 72 18.02 22.40 4.94
C ALA A 72 17.68 22.92 3.55
N ARG A 73 18.42 23.92 3.06
CA ARG A 73 18.28 24.43 1.70
C ARG A 73 18.54 23.36 0.64
N ALA A 74 19.59 22.57 0.81
CA ALA A 74 19.93 21.48 -0.10
C ALA A 74 18.85 20.40 -0.11
N MET A 75 18.34 20.04 1.08
CA MET A 75 17.33 19.01 1.24
C MET A 75 15.95 19.43 0.72
N LEU A 76 15.47 20.64 1.04
CA LEU A 76 14.22 21.17 0.46
C LEU A 76 14.30 21.25 -1.07
N LYS A 77 15.47 21.61 -1.61
CA LYS A 77 15.71 21.59 -3.05
C LYS A 77 15.68 20.18 -3.63
N ALA A 78 16.18 19.18 -2.91
CA ALA A 78 16.08 17.77 -3.32
C ALA A 78 14.63 17.27 -3.29
N LEU A 79 13.86 17.56 -2.23
CA LEU A 79 12.43 17.26 -2.11
C LEU A 79 11.55 17.88 -3.20
N SER A 80 12.05 18.92 -3.87
CA SER A 80 11.39 19.60 -5.00
C SER A 80 11.73 19.00 -6.37
N LYS A 81 12.71 18.09 -6.45
CA LYS A 81 13.13 17.45 -7.70
C LYS A 81 12.44 16.10 -7.85
N ALA A 82 12.22 15.71 -9.10
CA ALA A 82 11.78 14.35 -9.41
C ALA A 82 12.83 13.35 -8.88
N PRO A 83 12.41 12.32 -8.13
CA PRO A 83 13.30 11.24 -7.70
C PRO A 83 13.89 10.47 -8.88
N GLU A 84 14.96 9.70 -8.64
CA GLU A 84 15.50 8.77 -9.64
C GLU A 84 14.55 7.60 -9.89
N ASP A 85 13.83 7.16 -8.86
CA ASP A 85 12.82 6.13 -8.96
C ASP A 85 11.54 6.68 -9.60
N VAL A 86 11.12 6.07 -10.71
CA VAL A 86 9.91 6.44 -11.45
C VAL A 86 8.62 6.08 -10.72
N GLU A 87 8.69 5.19 -9.74
CA GLU A 87 7.58 4.86 -8.84
C GLU A 87 7.42 5.91 -7.73
N MET A 88 8.27 6.93 -7.69
CA MET A 88 8.23 8.01 -6.71
C MET A 88 7.90 9.36 -7.34
N LYS A 89 7.36 10.26 -6.51
CA LYS A 89 6.98 11.62 -6.87
C LYS A 89 7.66 12.64 -5.97
N PRO A 90 7.97 13.85 -6.52
CA PRO A 90 8.44 14.96 -5.70
C PRO A 90 7.39 15.33 -4.65
N VAL A 91 7.87 15.57 -3.43
CA VAL A 91 7.05 16.00 -2.31
C VAL A 91 6.53 17.41 -2.54
N ILE A 92 7.49 18.30 -2.84
CA ILE A 92 7.28 19.71 -3.12
C ILE A 92 7.08 19.86 -4.65
N SER A 93 5.82 19.86 -5.07
CA SER A 93 5.48 19.94 -6.49
C SER A 93 5.53 21.38 -7.02
N LYS A 94 5.41 21.57 -8.35
CA LYS A 94 5.34 22.92 -8.94
C LYS A 94 4.17 23.78 -8.41
N ARG A 95 3.11 23.16 -7.90
CA ARG A 95 1.94 23.85 -7.30
C ARG A 95 2.18 24.23 -5.84
N VAL A 96 2.95 23.43 -5.11
CA VAL A 96 3.25 23.62 -3.68
C VAL A 96 4.67 24.19 -3.57
N LYS A 97 4.80 25.51 -3.62
CA LYS A 97 6.10 26.19 -3.62
C LYS A 97 6.55 26.52 -2.20
N VAL A 98 7.82 26.28 -1.90
CA VAL A 98 8.47 26.87 -0.72
C VAL A 98 8.88 28.31 -1.06
N LEU A 99 8.40 29.28 -0.29
CA LEU A 99 8.76 30.70 -0.38
C LEU A 99 10.06 30.99 0.37
N GLY A 100 10.27 30.31 1.49
CA GLY A 100 11.45 30.47 2.33
C GLY A 100 11.42 29.52 3.51
N PHE A 101 12.48 29.55 4.31
CA PHE A 101 12.52 28.90 5.61
C PHE A 101 13.43 29.69 6.54
N GLU A 102 13.28 29.45 7.83
CA GLU A 102 14.10 30.04 8.88
C GLU A 102 14.48 28.96 9.90
N VAL A 103 15.73 28.97 10.37
CA VAL A 103 16.21 28.05 11.41
C VAL A 103 16.55 28.86 12.66
N GLN A 104 15.88 28.58 13.76
CA GLN A 104 16.12 29.22 15.06
C GLN A 104 15.96 28.19 16.18
N GLU A 105 16.94 28.14 17.10
CA GLU A 105 16.86 27.35 18.33
C GLU A 105 16.44 25.88 18.13
N GLY A 106 17.01 25.21 17.12
CA GLY A 106 16.66 23.81 16.83
C GLY A 106 15.33 23.61 16.10
N LYS A 107 14.61 24.67 15.73
CA LYS A 107 13.37 24.62 14.96
C LYS A 107 13.60 25.20 13.56
N ILE A 108 13.14 24.50 12.54
CA ILE A 108 12.99 25.05 11.18
C ILE A 108 11.54 25.39 10.90
N THR A 109 11.26 26.63 10.49
CA THR A 109 9.93 27.03 9.99
C THR A 109 9.98 27.11 8.48
N VAL A 110 9.15 26.33 7.78
CA VAL A 110 9.09 26.31 6.31
C VAL A 110 7.84 27.04 5.83
N ASN A 111 8.03 28.10 5.06
CA ASN A 111 6.94 28.94 4.54
C ASN A 111 6.60 28.53 3.10
N PHE A 112 5.35 28.15 2.86
CA PHE A 112 4.80 27.74 1.57
C PHE A 112 3.93 28.84 0.94
N GLY A 113 3.75 28.78 -0.38
CA GLY A 113 2.74 29.60 -1.06
C GLY A 113 1.33 29.00 -0.97
N GLY A 114 0.30 29.78 -1.31
CA GLY A 114 -1.12 29.39 -1.16
C GLY A 114 -1.54 28.08 -1.83
N GLY A 115 -0.80 27.61 -2.86
CA GLY A 115 -1.04 26.30 -3.48
C GLY A 115 -0.88 25.11 -2.51
N TYR A 116 -0.34 25.32 -1.31
CA TYR A 116 -0.38 24.35 -0.22
C TYR A 116 -1.82 23.94 0.14
N TYR A 117 -2.74 24.90 0.23
CA TYR A 117 -4.14 24.67 0.59
C TYR A 117 -4.96 23.96 -0.50
N GLU A 118 -4.43 23.89 -1.72
CA GLU A 118 -5.06 23.15 -2.82
C GLU A 118 -4.78 21.64 -2.74
N MET A 119 -3.90 21.19 -1.84
CA MET A 119 -3.62 19.77 -1.66
C MET A 119 -4.83 19.02 -1.08
N GLY A 120 -5.10 17.83 -1.62
CA GLY A 120 -6.00 16.89 -0.97
C GLY A 120 -5.48 16.49 0.41
N ALA A 121 -6.39 16.20 1.36
CA ALA A 121 -6.04 15.97 2.76
C ALA A 121 -4.96 14.89 2.99
N VAL A 122 -5.07 13.75 2.28
CA VAL A 122 -4.06 12.67 2.39
C VAL A 122 -2.70 13.15 1.91
N ARG A 123 -2.67 13.83 0.76
CA ARG A 123 -1.44 14.33 0.17
C ARG A 123 -0.79 15.41 1.04
N GLU A 124 -1.57 16.29 1.65
CA GLU A 124 -1.04 17.31 2.57
C GLU A 124 -0.32 16.67 3.76
N VAL A 125 -0.95 15.67 4.38
CA VAL A 125 -0.36 14.93 5.51
C VAL A 125 0.93 14.22 5.09
N LEU A 126 0.95 13.55 3.94
CA LEU A 126 2.15 12.89 3.41
C LEU A 126 3.25 13.89 3.07
N CYS A 127 2.89 15.04 2.50
CA CYS A 127 3.83 16.14 2.21
C CYS A 127 4.51 16.62 3.49
N ARG A 128 3.71 16.91 4.51
CA ARG A 128 4.16 17.35 5.83
C ARG A 128 5.10 16.31 6.47
N ALA A 129 4.69 15.04 6.45
CA ALA A 129 5.47 13.92 6.97
C ALA A 129 6.83 13.79 6.29
N ALA A 130 6.88 13.81 4.96
CA ALA A 130 8.14 13.67 4.22
C ALA A 130 9.10 14.81 4.51
N ILE A 131 8.60 16.04 4.60
CA ILE A 131 9.42 17.22 4.93
C ILE A 131 9.97 17.10 6.35
N VAL A 132 9.13 16.77 7.33
CA VAL A 132 9.58 16.64 8.73
C VAL A 132 10.61 15.53 8.86
N GLN A 133 10.29 14.32 8.40
CA GLN A 133 11.21 13.19 8.51
C GLN A 133 12.53 13.43 7.79
N SER A 134 12.52 14.17 6.68
CA SER A 134 13.76 14.55 6.00
C SER A 134 14.56 15.55 6.82
N LEU A 135 13.96 16.68 7.22
CA LEU A 135 14.69 17.81 7.81
C LEU A 135 15.22 17.57 9.23
N VAL A 136 14.52 16.80 10.06
CA VAL A 136 14.95 16.50 11.45
C VAL A 136 16.18 15.59 11.52
N GLN A 137 16.64 15.05 10.39
CA GLN A 137 17.92 14.33 10.31
C GLN A 137 19.12 15.28 10.21
N ILE A 138 18.89 16.58 9.97
CA ILE A 138 19.95 17.56 9.92
C ILE A 138 20.39 17.89 11.35
N ASP A 139 21.69 17.73 11.63
CA ASP A 139 22.27 18.13 12.91
C ASP A 139 21.90 19.58 13.25
N GLY A 140 21.32 19.78 14.44
CA GLY A 140 20.84 21.08 14.90
C GLY A 140 19.40 21.41 14.48
N ILE A 141 18.65 20.48 13.89
CA ILE A 141 17.20 20.60 13.64
C ILE A 141 16.47 19.51 14.44
N GLU A 142 15.70 19.92 15.43
CA GLU A 142 14.91 19.05 16.31
C GLU A 142 13.41 19.00 15.95
N SER A 143 12.90 20.05 15.31
CA SER A 143 11.48 20.16 14.95
C SER A 143 11.24 21.05 13.73
N VAL A 144 10.11 20.83 13.08
CA VAL A 144 9.67 21.54 11.87
C VAL A 144 8.31 22.20 12.10
N ALA A 145 8.18 23.48 11.80
CA ALA A 145 6.91 24.20 11.73
C ALA A 145 6.58 24.55 10.26
N PHE A 146 5.28 24.72 9.99
CA PHE A 146 4.77 25.04 8.66
C PHE A 146 4.03 26.37 8.70
N GLU A 147 4.31 27.20 7.71
CA GLU A 147 3.58 28.42 7.42
C GLU A 147 3.08 28.40 5.98
N VAL A 148 1.97 29.09 5.72
CA VAL A 148 1.49 29.37 4.38
C VAL A 148 1.31 30.88 4.24
N GLU A 149 2.07 31.48 3.33
CA GLU A 149 2.12 32.91 3.07
C GLU A 149 2.40 33.74 4.34
N GLY A 150 3.29 33.21 5.19
CA GLY A 150 3.72 33.84 6.44
C GLY A 150 2.75 33.69 7.61
N ASN A 151 1.64 32.97 7.44
CA ASN A 151 0.72 32.64 8.53
C ASN A 151 0.98 31.20 9.01
N PRO A 152 0.86 30.92 10.33
CA PRO A 152 0.94 29.55 10.83
C PRO A 152 -0.07 28.63 10.13
N LEU A 153 0.37 27.42 9.78
CA LEU A 153 -0.53 26.40 9.24
C LEU A 153 -1.64 26.08 10.26
N THR A 154 -2.87 25.90 9.79
CA THR A 154 -4.02 25.54 10.61
C THR A 154 -4.70 24.27 10.06
N ASP A 155 -5.37 23.53 10.95
CA ASP A 155 -6.22 22.41 10.57
C ASP A 155 -7.61 22.89 10.08
N LYS A 156 -8.52 21.95 9.82
CA LYS A 156 -9.85 22.26 9.27
C LYS A 156 -10.73 22.99 10.26
N GLU A 157 -10.42 22.87 11.54
CA GLU A 157 -11.09 23.49 12.67
C GLU A 157 -10.49 24.88 13.00
N GLY A 158 -9.45 25.29 12.25
CA GLY A 158 -8.75 26.56 12.43
C GLY A 158 -7.75 26.56 13.59
N GLN A 159 -7.42 25.40 14.16
CA GLN A 159 -6.41 25.30 15.21
C GLN A 159 -5.02 25.30 14.57
N VAL A 160 -4.07 25.97 15.22
CA VAL A 160 -2.69 26.03 14.73
C VAL A 160 -2.05 24.66 14.81
N VAL A 161 -1.53 24.21 13.67
CA VAL A 161 -0.70 23.03 13.56
C VAL A 161 0.68 23.38 14.11
N GLY A 162 1.00 22.84 15.29
CA GLY A 162 2.25 23.12 16.00
C GLY A 162 3.50 22.57 15.32
N SER A 163 4.67 22.87 15.90
CA SER A 163 5.94 22.26 15.48
C SER A 163 5.90 20.75 15.65
N MET A 164 6.50 20.03 14.71
CA MET A 164 6.49 18.58 14.65
C MET A 164 7.91 18.03 14.68
N ARG A 165 8.10 16.93 15.39
CA ARG A 165 9.34 16.16 15.44
C ARG A 165 9.20 14.86 14.65
N ALA A 166 10.30 14.13 14.49
CA ALA A 166 10.25 12.80 13.89
C ALA A 166 9.23 11.91 14.61
N GLU A 167 9.18 11.97 15.94
CA GLU A 167 8.38 11.08 16.79
C GLU A 167 6.87 11.31 16.68
N ASP A 168 6.45 12.52 16.33
CA ASP A 168 5.04 12.85 16.07
C ASP A 168 4.53 12.11 14.83
N PHE A 169 5.44 11.88 13.89
CA PHE A 169 5.24 11.04 12.73
C PHE A 169 5.50 9.55 13.04
N ILE A 170 6.25 9.19 14.09
CA ILE A 170 6.37 7.79 14.53
C ILE A 170 5.04 7.29 15.13
N LYS A 171 4.30 8.14 15.88
CA LYS A 171 3.00 7.77 16.47
C LYS A 171 1.81 7.87 15.51
N ASN A 172 1.88 8.70 14.46
CA ASN A 172 0.76 8.89 13.52
C ASN A 172 1.08 8.67 12.04
N THR A 173 2.33 8.34 11.69
CA THR A 173 2.71 7.82 10.37
C THR A 173 3.61 6.58 10.43
N GLY A 174 3.96 6.07 11.62
CA GLY A 174 4.78 4.87 11.81
C GLY A 174 3.99 3.55 11.82
N SER A 175 2.70 3.58 12.18
CA SER A 175 1.83 2.41 12.08
C SER A 175 1.26 2.19 10.68
N ALA A 176 1.40 3.18 9.78
CA ALA A 176 0.81 3.11 8.44
C ALA A 176 1.77 2.67 7.34
N LEU A 177 3.06 2.88 7.55
CA LEU A 177 4.03 2.91 6.44
C LEU A 177 5.01 1.75 6.41
N HIS A 178 5.26 1.10 7.54
CA HIS A 178 6.18 -0.03 7.62
C HIS A 178 5.63 -1.25 8.34
N SER A 179 4.36 -1.27 8.71
CA SER A 179 3.77 -2.44 9.32
C SER A 179 3.22 -3.36 8.24
N TYR A 180 4.09 -3.96 7.43
CA TYR A 180 3.69 -5.15 6.70
C TYR A 180 4.00 -6.35 7.57
N GLU A 181 2.97 -6.91 8.16
CA GLU A 181 3.08 -8.19 8.84
C GLU A 181 2.66 -9.31 7.90
N LYS A 182 3.05 -10.53 8.28
CA LYS A 182 2.54 -11.75 7.69
C LYS A 182 1.59 -12.36 8.69
N THR A 183 0.45 -12.81 8.21
CA THR A 183 -0.50 -13.60 9.00
C THR A 183 -1.00 -14.75 8.15
N ASP A 184 -1.42 -15.82 8.80
CA ASP A 184 -2.10 -16.92 8.12
C ASP A 184 -3.60 -16.64 8.19
N LEU A 185 -4.29 -16.82 7.07
CA LEU A 185 -5.74 -16.66 7.01
C LEU A 185 -6.40 -18.00 6.74
N THR A 186 -7.44 -18.31 7.49
CA THR A 186 -8.32 -19.46 7.19
C THR A 186 -9.63 -18.94 6.63
N LEU A 187 -9.87 -19.16 5.33
CA LEU A 187 -11.07 -18.72 4.64
C LEU A 187 -11.92 -19.94 4.25
N TYR A 188 -13.24 -19.83 4.36
CA TYR A 188 -14.15 -20.90 3.99
C TYR A 188 -14.75 -20.61 2.62
N PHE A 189 -14.65 -21.59 1.72
CA PHE A 189 -15.22 -21.55 0.37
C PHE A 189 -16.11 -22.76 0.13
N GLY A 190 -16.90 -22.75 -0.95
CA GLY A 190 -17.67 -23.93 -1.33
C GLY A 190 -16.75 -25.03 -1.89
N ASN A 191 -17.07 -26.29 -1.62
CA ASN A 191 -16.55 -27.41 -2.41
C ASN A 191 -16.96 -27.27 -3.89
N GLU A 192 -16.41 -28.12 -4.76
CA GLU A 192 -16.66 -28.05 -6.22
C GLU A 192 -18.17 -28.07 -6.58
N GLU A 193 -18.98 -28.77 -5.78
CA GLU A 193 -20.42 -28.91 -5.95
C GLU A 193 -21.24 -27.77 -5.32
N GLY A 194 -20.62 -26.92 -4.49
CA GLY A 194 -21.30 -25.84 -3.75
C GLY A 194 -22.19 -26.31 -2.60
N THR A 195 -22.01 -27.54 -2.11
CA THR A 195 -22.86 -28.21 -1.11
C THR A 195 -22.27 -28.22 0.30
N ALA A 196 -20.97 -27.99 0.44
CA ALA A 196 -20.27 -27.97 1.72
C ALA A 196 -19.17 -26.90 1.75
N LEU A 197 -18.78 -26.47 2.96
CA LEU A 197 -17.66 -25.55 3.14
C LEU A 197 -16.34 -26.31 3.26
N VAL A 198 -15.30 -25.76 2.63
CA VAL A 198 -13.93 -26.25 2.69
C VAL A 198 -13.04 -25.09 3.14
N PRO A 199 -12.23 -25.26 4.20
CA PRO A 199 -11.26 -24.25 4.60
C PRO A 199 -10.09 -24.23 3.62
N GLU A 200 -9.68 -23.03 3.22
CA GLU A 200 -8.46 -22.74 2.49
C GLU A 200 -7.57 -21.88 3.41
N VAL A 201 -6.38 -22.40 3.72
CA VAL A 201 -5.37 -21.67 4.51
C VAL A 201 -4.45 -20.93 3.56
N LEU A 202 -4.39 -19.61 3.69
CA LEU A 202 -3.44 -18.76 3.01
C LEU A 202 -2.31 -18.45 4.00
N GLU A 203 -1.12 -18.99 3.76
CA GLU A 203 0.05 -18.78 4.61
C GLU A 203 0.80 -17.50 4.25
N GLU A 204 1.44 -16.90 5.26
CA GLU A 204 2.33 -15.76 5.10
C GLU A 204 1.71 -14.57 4.33
N VAL A 205 0.40 -14.36 4.49
CA VAL A 205 -0.32 -13.28 3.81
C VAL A 205 0.21 -11.96 4.29
N ARG A 206 0.96 -11.30 3.40
CA ARG A 206 1.45 -9.95 3.64
C ARG A 206 0.29 -8.97 3.65
N TYR A 207 0.14 -8.22 4.73
CA TYR A 207 -0.90 -7.20 4.89
C TYR A 207 -0.37 -5.98 5.63
N ASN A 208 -0.95 -4.81 5.35
CA ASN A 208 -0.64 -3.59 6.08
C ASN A 208 -1.39 -3.65 7.43
N THR A 209 -0.73 -3.49 8.59
CA THR A 209 -1.40 -3.59 9.91
C THR A 209 -2.41 -2.49 10.19
N ASN A 210 -2.46 -1.40 9.40
CA ASN A 210 -3.61 -0.50 9.40
C ASN A 210 -4.90 -1.17 8.93
N LEU A 211 -4.79 -2.27 8.20
CA LEU A 211 -5.91 -3.09 7.78
C LEU A 211 -6.22 -4.06 8.91
N SER A 212 -7.41 -3.93 9.48
CA SER A 212 -7.96 -4.90 10.42
C SER A 212 -8.03 -6.29 9.75
N THR A 213 -7.77 -7.37 10.50
CA THR A 213 -7.71 -8.74 9.93
C THR A 213 -9.04 -9.18 9.31
N GLU A 214 -10.16 -8.65 9.78
CA GLU A 214 -11.49 -8.88 9.21
C GLU A 214 -11.64 -8.26 7.82
N LYS A 215 -11.13 -7.03 7.67
CA LYS A 215 -11.15 -6.35 6.38
C LYS A 215 -10.23 -7.06 5.38
N LEU A 216 -9.07 -7.51 5.85
CA LEU A 216 -8.17 -8.36 5.06
C LEU A 216 -8.88 -9.67 4.63
N ALA A 217 -9.52 -10.38 5.56
CA ALA A 217 -10.26 -11.60 5.25
C ALA A 217 -11.38 -11.34 4.22
N MET A 218 -12.14 -10.26 4.36
CA MET A 218 -13.15 -9.86 3.37
C MET A 218 -12.56 -9.55 1.99
N GLU A 219 -11.45 -8.82 1.93
CA GLU A 219 -10.77 -8.53 0.66
C GLU A 219 -10.27 -9.80 -0.02
N ARG A 220 -9.85 -10.82 0.74
CA ARG A 220 -9.49 -12.13 0.19
C ARG A 220 -10.71 -12.93 -0.25
N LEU A 221 -11.81 -12.92 0.50
CA LEU A 221 -13.07 -13.54 0.09
C LEU A 221 -13.61 -12.96 -1.22
N LEU A 222 -13.53 -11.64 -1.41
CA LEU A 222 -13.93 -10.95 -2.65
C LEU A 222 -13.06 -11.33 -3.85
N LYS A 223 -11.78 -11.65 -3.63
CA LYS A 223 -10.89 -12.16 -4.68
C LYS A 223 -11.24 -13.60 -5.07
N GLY A 224 -11.91 -14.33 -4.19
CA GLY A 224 -12.22 -15.75 -4.36
C GLY A 224 -11.08 -16.67 -3.91
N PRO A 225 -11.28 -17.99 -4.03
CA PRO A 225 -10.31 -18.98 -3.59
C PRO A 225 -9.03 -18.93 -4.43
N ALA A 226 -7.88 -19.17 -3.80
CA ALA A 226 -6.61 -19.30 -4.49
C ALA A 226 -6.53 -20.60 -5.31
N SER A 227 -7.17 -21.66 -4.81
CA SER A 227 -7.35 -22.94 -5.49
C SER A 227 -8.52 -22.88 -6.48
N GLY A 228 -8.25 -23.18 -7.76
CA GLY A 228 -9.27 -23.20 -8.82
C GLY A 228 -10.31 -24.32 -8.71
N LYS A 229 -10.29 -25.14 -7.66
CA LYS A 229 -11.26 -26.24 -7.43
C LYS A 229 -12.41 -25.84 -6.51
N LEU A 230 -12.26 -24.76 -5.74
CA LEU A 230 -13.26 -24.30 -4.79
C LEU A 230 -14.21 -23.31 -5.45
N GLN A 231 -15.46 -23.29 -4.99
CA GLN A 231 -16.45 -22.32 -5.45
C GLN A 231 -16.33 -21.02 -4.64
N PRO A 232 -16.33 -19.84 -5.30
CA PRO A 232 -16.28 -18.57 -4.61
C PRO A 232 -17.56 -18.30 -3.82
N VAL A 233 -17.41 -17.65 -2.66
CA VAL A 233 -18.54 -17.27 -1.79
C VAL A 233 -19.24 -16.03 -2.33
N LEU A 234 -18.50 -15.09 -2.91
CA LEU A 234 -19.00 -13.83 -3.46
C LEU A 234 -18.72 -13.76 -4.96
N ASP A 235 -19.67 -13.23 -5.75
CA ASP A 235 -19.40 -12.86 -7.15
C ASP A 235 -18.37 -11.73 -7.19
N SER A 236 -17.44 -11.79 -8.14
CA SER A 236 -16.52 -10.70 -8.54
C SER A 236 -17.11 -9.29 -8.64
N LYS A 237 -18.42 -9.16 -8.88
CA LYS A 237 -19.14 -7.89 -8.98
C LYS A 237 -19.57 -7.33 -7.62
N VAL A 238 -19.53 -8.14 -6.57
CA VAL A 238 -19.91 -7.71 -5.22
C VAL A 238 -18.95 -6.64 -4.74
N ARG A 239 -19.48 -5.52 -4.24
CA ARG A 239 -18.69 -4.40 -3.73
C ARG A 239 -18.89 -4.23 -2.22
N LEU A 240 -17.76 -4.20 -1.52
CA LEU A 240 -17.70 -3.88 -0.10
C LEU A 240 -17.57 -2.36 0.08
N ILE A 241 -18.47 -1.78 0.88
CA ILE A 241 -18.38 -0.38 1.32
C ILE A 241 -17.39 -0.27 2.48
N GLY A 242 -17.45 -1.19 3.44
CA GLY A 242 -16.49 -1.22 4.54
C GLY A 242 -16.84 -2.24 5.62
N THR A 243 -15.93 -2.35 6.59
CA THR A 243 -16.10 -3.18 7.78
C THR A 243 -15.83 -2.37 9.04
N SER A 244 -16.44 -2.76 10.15
CA SER A 244 -16.16 -2.21 11.48
C SER A 244 -16.47 -3.23 12.56
N VAL A 245 -15.71 -3.25 13.65
CA VAL A 245 -15.99 -4.13 14.79
C VAL A 245 -16.44 -3.29 15.99
N LYS A 246 -17.53 -3.70 16.63
CA LYS A 246 -18.03 -3.08 17.87
C LYS A 246 -18.68 -4.15 18.75
N ASP A 247 -18.31 -4.19 20.03
CA ASP A 247 -18.88 -5.09 21.05
C ASP A 247 -18.86 -6.59 20.68
N GLY A 248 -17.79 -7.01 19.99
CA GLY A 248 -17.59 -8.37 19.46
C GLY A 248 -18.44 -8.72 18.24
N ILE A 249 -19.10 -7.73 17.63
CA ILE A 249 -19.87 -7.87 16.39
C ILE A 249 -19.08 -7.22 15.26
N CYS A 250 -18.80 -7.99 14.21
CA CYS A 250 -18.22 -7.47 12.97
C CYS A 250 -19.33 -7.07 12.01
N TYR A 251 -19.42 -5.78 11.72
CA TYR A 251 -20.35 -5.22 10.74
C TYR A 251 -19.68 -5.19 9.38
N VAL A 252 -20.31 -5.82 8.38
CA VAL A 252 -19.83 -5.89 7.00
C VAL A 252 -20.85 -5.21 6.12
N ASN A 253 -20.49 -4.06 5.54
CA ASN A 253 -21.39 -3.26 4.74
C ASN A 253 -21.06 -3.41 3.25
N PHE A 254 -22.00 -3.92 2.48
CA PHE A 254 -21.94 -4.02 1.03
C PHE A 254 -22.84 -2.97 0.37
N ASP A 255 -22.70 -2.77 -0.93
CA ASP A 255 -23.74 -2.11 -1.72
C ASP A 255 -24.76 -3.12 -2.27
N ASP A 256 -25.71 -2.65 -3.09
CA ASP A 256 -26.79 -3.47 -3.63
C ASP A 256 -26.32 -4.66 -4.49
N THR A 257 -25.06 -4.66 -4.97
CA THR A 257 -24.52 -5.77 -5.77
C THR A 257 -24.47 -7.08 -4.99
N PHE A 258 -24.37 -7.02 -3.65
CA PHE A 258 -24.44 -8.21 -2.80
C PHE A 258 -25.77 -8.95 -2.92
N LEU A 259 -26.90 -8.22 -3.02
CA LEU A 259 -28.22 -8.83 -3.14
C LEU A 259 -28.48 -9.40 -4.55
N GLN A 260 -27.76 -8.90 -5.55
CA GLN A 260 -27.89 -9.28 -6.96
C GLN A 260 -26.93 -10.41 -7.37
N GLN A 261 -26.07 -10.85 -6.47
CA GLN A 261 -25.05 -11.85 -6.80
C GLN A 261 -25.68 -13.20 -7.15
N GLU A 262 -25.10 -13.87 -8.14
CA GLU A 262 -25.46 -15.24 -8.49
C GLU A 262 -24.37 -16.20 -8.04
N SER A 263 -24.77 -17.27 -7.37
CA SER A 263 -23.86 -18.31 -6.87
C SER A 263 -24.52 -19.67 -7.00
N ARG A 264 -23.69 -20.69 -7.20
CA ARG A 264 -24.11 -22.10 -7.18
C ARG A 264 -24.27 -22.64 -5.75
N MET A 265 -23.72 -21.92 -4.77
CA MET A 265 -23.84 -22.28 -3.37
C MET A 265 -25.22 -21.94 -2.84
N ASP A 266 -25.70 -22.75 -1.90
CA ASP A 266 -26.89 -22.40 -1.11
C ASP A 266 -26.68 -21.05 -0.40
N PRO A 267 -27.67 -20.14 -0.38
CA PRO A 267 -27.50 -18.83 0.24
C PRO A 267 -27.13 -18.89 1.72
N ALA A 268 -27.64 -19.87 2.48
CA ALA A 268 -27.29 -20.01 3.89
C ALA A 268 -25.84 -20.47 4.05
N LEU A 269 -25.37 -21.34 3.14
CA LEU A 269 -23.97 -21.77 3.08
C LEU A 269 -23.02 -20.60 2.74
N GLN A 270 -23.44 -19.66 1.87
CA GLN A 270 -22.66 -18.44 1.59
C GLN A 270 -22.54 -17.54 2.83
N ILE A 271 -23.66 -17.29 3.54
CA ILE A 271 -23.63 -16.52 4.79
C ILE A 271 -22.74 -17.22 5.82
N GLU A 272 -22.88 -18.54 5.97
CA GLU A 272 -22.05 -19.32 6.89
C GLU A 272 -20.55 -19.21 6.56
N ALA A 273 -20.18 -19.26 5.29
CA ALA A 273 -18.80 -19.09 4.84
C ALA A 273 -18.22 -17.73 5.23
N LEU A 274 -18.98 -16.65 5.03
CA LEU A 274 -18.59 -15.29 5.43
C LEU A 274 -18.41 -15.20 6.94
N VAL A 275 -19.39 -15.68 7.71
CA VAL A 275 -19.38 -15.60 9.17
C VAL A 275 -18.18 -16.36 9.75
N ARG A 276 -17.97 -17.61 9.30
CA ARG A 276 -16.84 -18.44 9.74
C ARG A 276 -15.50 -17.81 9.42
N SER A 277 -15.32 -17.37 8.19
CA SER A 277 -14.06 -16.75 7.76
C SER A 277 -13.75 -15.50 8.58
N LEU A 278 -14.75 -14.68 8.92
CA LEU A 278 -14.51 -13.48 9.72
C LEU A 278 -14.19 -13.83 11.17
N MET A 279 -14.87 -14.82 11.74
CA MET A 279 -14.62 -15.25 13.12
C MET A 279 -13.28 -15.97 13.30
N GLU A 280 -12.83 -16.72 12.29
CA GLU A 280 -11.56 -17.46 12.37
C GLU A 280 -10.36 -16.51 12.31
N ASN A 281 -10.49 -15.38 11.59
CA ASN A 281 -9.39 -14.44 11.36
C ASN A 281 -9.47 -13.16 12.22
N GLY A 282 -10.63 -12.87 12.80
CA GLY A 282 -10.84 -11.67 13.61
C GLY A 282 -10.75 -11.92 15.10
N LYS A 283 -10.14 -10.98 15.82
CA LYS A 283 -9.97 -11.11 17.27
C LYS A 283 -11.28 -10.75 17.97
N GLU A 284 -11.73 -11.59 18.89
CA GLU A 284 -12.90 -11.34 19.75
C GLU A 284 -14.24 -11.18 19.01
N ILE A 285 -14.33 -11.67 17.76
CA ILE A 285 -15.59 -11.68 17.00
C ILE A 285 -16.39 -12.90 17.38
N ARG A 286 -17.61 -12.66 17.86
CA ARG A 286 -18.59 -13.69 18.20
C ARG A 286 -19.77 -13.74 17.23
N ALA A 287 -20.01 -12.63 16.52
CA ALA A 287 -21.10 -12.53 15.56
C ALA A 287 -20.75 -11.59 14.41
N VAL A 288 -21.43 -11.76 13.27
CA VAL A 288 -21.27 -10.91 12.09
C VAL A 288 -22.61 -10.32 11.69
N GLN A 289 -22.68 -9.00 11.56
CA GLN A 289 -23.84 -8.28 11.04
C GLN A 289 -23.58 -7.89 9.60
N ILE A 290 -24.43 -8.34 8.68
CA ILE A 290 -24.34 -7.94 7.26
C ILE A 290 -25.27 -6.75 7.04
N LEU A 291 -24.76 -5.73 6.36
CA LEU A 291 -25.48 -4.51 6.00
C LEU A 291 -25.42 -4.33 4.48
N VAL A 292 -26.49 -3.76 3.91
CA VAL A 292 -26.53 -3.31 2.52
C VAL A 292 -26.85 -1.83 2.51
N ASN A 293 -25.94 -1.01 1.97
CA ASN A 293 -26.02 0.45 2.00
C ASN A 293 -26.28 1.00 3.42
N GLY A 294 -25.66 0.37 4.43
CA GLY A 294 -25.79 0.74 5.84
C GLY A 294 -27.06 0.27 6.53
N LYS A 295 -27.92 -0.53 5.87
CA LYS A 295 -29.17 -1.04 6.44
C LYS A 295 -29.13 -2.55 6.65
N SER A 296 -29.74 -3.03 7.74
CA SER A 296 -29.89 -4.46 8.05
C SER A 296 -31.28 -5.02 7.71
N ASP A 297 -32.28 -4.18 7.46
CA ASP A 297 -33.68 -4.55 7.20
C ASP A 297 -33.94 -5.21 5.83
N GLN A 298 -32.89 -5.77 5.23
CA GLN A 298 -32.90 -6.39 3.92
C GLN A 298 -32.94 -7.92 4.02
N SER A 299 -33.31 -8.58 2.92
CA SER A 299 -33.24 -10.04 2.82
C SER A 299 -32.32 -10.48 1.68
N TYR A 300 -31.44 -11.42 1.98
CA TYR A 300 -30.61 -12.10 0.99
C TYR A 300 -31.22 -13.46 0.65
N LYS A 301 -31.85 -13.56 -0.53
CA LYS A 301 -32.44 -14.81 -1.06
C LYS A 301 -33.30 -15.58 -0.04
N GLY A 302 -34.12 -14.86 0.73
CA GLY A 302 -35.03 -15.41 1.75
C GLY A 302 -34.46 -15.49 3.16
N ILE A 303 -33.17 -15.14 3.35
CA ILE A 303 -32.54 -15.02 4.67
C ILE A 303 -32.68 -13.58 5.13
N SER A 304 -33.18 -13.36 6.35
CA SER A 304 -33.20 -12.02 6.95
C SER A 304 -31.80 -11.61 7.36
N LEU A 305 -31.41 -10.37 7.04
CA LEU A 305 -30.15 -9.76 7.47
C LEU A 305 -30.34 -8.87 8.70
N GLU A 306 -31.54 -8.82 9.29
CA GLU A 306 -31.89 -7.84 10.32
C GLU A 306 -31.08 -8.01 11.62
N GLN A 307 -30.76 -9.26 11.95
CA GLN A 307 -30.05 -9.63 13.17
C GLN A 307 -28.63 -10.14 12.84
N PRO A 308 -27.66 -9.96 13.77
CA PRO A 308 -26.33 -10.52 13.61
C PRO A 308 -26.37 -12.04 13.56
N PHE A 309 -25.54 -12.63 12.69
CA PHE A 309 -25.33 -14.07 12.63
C PHE A 309 -24.36 -14.50 13.72
N ASP A 310 -24.86 -15.26 14.69
CA ASP A 310 -24.08 -15.81 15.81
C ASP A 310 -23.27 -17.04 15.36
N GLY A 311 -21.97 -17.00 15.61
CA GLY A 311 -21.06 -18.08 15.30
C GLY A 311 -21.21 -19.35 16.13
N GLU A 312 -21.66 -19.25 17.38
CA GLU A 312 -21.88 -20.45 18.20
C GLU A 312 -23.07 -21.26 17.66
N ALA A 313 -24.12 -20.57 17.22
CA ALA A 313 -25.29 -21.19 16.62
C ALA A 313 -24.93 -21.89 15.29
N ILE A 314 -23.96 -21.34 14.56
CA ILE A 314 -23.42 -21.93 13.32
C ILE A 314 -22.57 -23.18 13.63
N ARG A 315 -21.65 -23.11 14.60
CA ARG A 315 -20.78 -24.25 14.97
C ARG A 315 -21.58 -25.45 15.50
N LYS A 316 -22.63 -25.22 16.29
CA LYS A 316 -23.50 -26.29 16.82
C LYS A 316 -24.29 -27.06 15.74
N LYS A 317 -24.53 -26.48 14.56
CA LYS A 317 -25.20 -27.16 13.45
C LYS A 317 -24.30 -28.18 12.73
N GLU A 318 -22.98 -28.06 12.85
CA GLU A 318 -22.03 -29.01 12.27
C GLU A 318 -21.81 -30.25 13.13
N GLU A 319 -21.76 -30.10 14.45
CA GLU A 319 -21.60 -31.24 15.37
C GLU A 319 -22.80 -32.22 15.33
N GLN A 320 -23.88 -31.82 14.65
CA GLN A 320 -25.11 -32.60 14.49
C GLN A 320 -25.28 -33.18 13.07
N LYS A 321 -24.33 -32.96 12.15
CA LYS A 321 -24.31 -33.53 10.79
C LYS A 321 -23.24 -34.61 10.67
#